data_AF-Q4BWR4-F1
#
_entry.id   AF-Q4BWR4-F1
#
_cell.length_a   1.000
_cell.length_b   1.000
_cell.length_c   1.000
_cell.angle_alpha   90.00
_cell.angle_beta   90.00
_cell.angle_gamma   90.00
#
_symmetry.space_group_name_H-M   'P 1'
#
loop_
_entity.id
_entity.type
_entity.pdbx_description
1 polymer ?
#
loop_
_entity_poly.entity_id
_entity_poly.type
_entity_poly.pdbx_seq_one_letter_code
_entity_poly.pdbx_strand_id
1 'polypeptide(L)' 'MSPREVDNSHYTPNIGDFVLNRILSHNVEQVPEDFGVLITSENIEQHLAKIRSDREEWAKMRPNEVELVETLKQNFKEQQ' A
#
# COMPACT_ATOMS: atom_id res chain seq x y z
N MET A 1 28.45 2.57 -19.69
CA MET A 1 27.07 3.09 -19.52
C MET A 1 26.22 1.94 -19.01
N SER A 2 25.75 2.01 -17.76
CA SER A 2 24.75 1.08 -17.23
C SER A 2 23.41 1.83 -17.25
N PRO A 3 22.44 1.42 -18.08
CA PRO A 3 21.09 1.95 -18.00
C PRO A 3 20.52 1.50 -16.66
N ARG A 4 20.36 2.45 -15.74
CA ARG A 4 19.52 2.26 -14.56
C ARG A 4 18.09 2.12 -15.07
N GLU A 5 17.51 0.96 -14.80
CA GLU A 5 16.10 0.65 -14.99
C GLU A 5 15.26 1.70 -14.24
N VAL A 6 14.85 2.74 -14.95
CA VAL A 6 13.77 3.63 -14.52
C VAL A 6 12.51 3.10 -15.18
N ASP A 7 12.02 1.96 -14.70
CA ASP A 7 10.61 1.64 -14.87
C ASP A 7 9.95 1.86 -13.51
N ASN A 8 9.21 2.96 -13.37
CA ASN A 8 8.59 3.43 -12.12
C ASN A 8 7.38 2.57 -11.68
N SER A 9 7.34 1.32 -12.12
CA SER A 9 6.25 0.39 -11.90
C SER A 9 6.85 -1.01 -11.89
N HIS A 10 7.24 -1.51 -10.72
CA HIS A 10 7.67 -2.90 -10.54
C HIS A 10 6.50 -3.89 -10.65
N TYR A 11 5.71 -3.78 -11.72
CA TYR A 11 4.72 -4.75 -12.08
C TYR A 11 5.39 -5.84 -12.91
N THR A 12 5.26 -7.09 -12.47
CA THR A 12 5.69 -8.25 -13.26
C THR A 12 4.46 -9.09 -13.60
N PRO A 13 4.48 -9.87 -14.71
CA PRO A 13 3.37 -10.76 -15.06
C PRO A 13 2.93 -11.66 -13.90
N ASN A 14 3.89 -12.21 -13.14
CA ASN A 14 3.60 -13.06 -11.98
C ASN A 14 2.78 -12.34 -10.88
N ILE A 15 3.02 -11.04 -10.67
CA ILE A 15 2.23 -10.24 -9.73
C ILE A 15 0.80 -10.05 -10.26
N GLY A 16 0.67 -9.88 -11.58
CA GLY A 16 -0.63 -9.89 -12.26
C GLY A 16 -1.38 -11.21 -12.05
N ASP A 17 -0.69 -12.34 -12.23
CA ASP A 17 -1.27 -13.67 -12.04
C ASP A 17 -1.77 -13.85 -10.60
N PHE A 18 -1.04 -13.37 -9.59
CA PHE A 18 -1.51 -13.43 -8.20
C PHE A 18 -2.81 -12.64 -7.98
N VAL A 19 -2.93 -11.45 -8.58
CA VAL A 19 -4.15 -10.65 -8.51
C VAL A 19 -5.31 -11.39 -9.18
N LEU A 20 -5.11 -11.91 -10.39
CA LEU A 20 -6.15 -12.63 -11.14
C LEU A 20 -6.58 -13.92 -10.44
N ASN A 21 -5.64 -14.72 -9.96
CA ASN A 21 -5.88 -15.93 -9.20
C ASN A 21 -6.75 -15.66 -7.97
N ARG A 22 -6.48 -14.56 -7.25
CA ARG A 22 -7.29 -14.17 -6.09
C ARG A 22 -8.69 -13.70 -6.48
N ILE A 23 -8.82 -12.81 -7.46
CA ILE A 23 -10.13 -12.25 -7.86
C ILE A 23 -11.03 -13.32 -8.48
N LEU A 24 -10.47 -14.21 -9.28
CA LEU A 24 -11.20 -15.24 -10.00
C LEU A 24 -11.33 -16.56 -9.21
N SER A 25 -10.79 -16.62 -7.99
CA SER A 25 -10.71 -17.85 -7.18
C SER A 25 -10.07 -19.03 -7.94
N HIS A 26 -9.04 -18.73 -8.74
CA HIS A 26 -8.31 -19.69 -9.56
C HIS A 26 -6.92 -19.92 -8.95
N ASN A 27 -6.47 -21.18 -8.84
CA ASN A 27 -5.15 -21.56 -8.31
C ASN A 27 -4.72 -20.75 -7.07
N VAL A 28 -5.61 -20.61 -6.08
CA VAL A 28 -5.41 -19.72 -4.92
C VAL A 28 -4.20 -20.16 -4.08
N GLU A 29 -3.88 -21.45 -4.09
CA GLU A 29 -2.70 -22.04 -3.46
C GLU A 29 -1.37 -21.53 -4.03
N GLN A 30 -1.37 -20.93 -5.23
CA GLN A 30 -0.18 -20.31 -5.83
C GLN A 30 0.02 -18.86 -5.37
N VAL A 31 -0.96 -18.26 -4.70
CA VAL A 31 -0.87 -16.89 -4.18
C VAL A 31 -0.24 -16.95 -2.78
N PRO A 32 0.87 -16.24 -2.50
CA PRO A 32 1.43 -16.19 -1.16
C PRO A 32 0.41 -15.70 -0.14
N GLU A 33 0.45 -16.25 1.07
CA GLU A 33 -0.52 -15.90 2.13
C GLU A 33 -0.45 -14.42 2.52
N ASP A 34 0.75 -13.84 2.47
CA ASP A 34 1.04 -12.43 2.74
C ASP A 34 0.86 -11.51 1.51
N PHE A 35 0.43 -12.05 0.37
CA PHE A 35 0.18 -11.27 -0.84
C PHE A 35 -1.16 -10.53 -0.77
N GLY A 36 -1.14 -9.36 -0.15
CA GLY A 36 -2.25 -8.43 -0.09
C GLY A 36 -3.51 -8.99 0.59
N VAL A 37 -4.62 -8.28 0.47
CA VAL A 37 -5.93 -8.69 1.02
C VAL A 37 -6.99 -8.45 -0.05
N LEU A 38 -7.81 -9.47 -0.34
CA LEU A 38 -8.96 -9.30 -1.21
C LEU A 38 -10.03 -8.50 -0.47
N ILE A 39 -10.30 -7.28 -0.95
CA ILE A 39 -11.35 -6.44 -0.39
C ILE A 39 -12.71 -6.84 -0.97
N THR A 40 -13.68 -7.01 -0.07
CA THR A 40 -15.06 -7.40 -0.34
C THR A 40 -16.00 -6.47 0.42
N SER A 41 -17.28 -6.47 0.05
CA SER A 41 -18.29 -5.68 0.78
C SER A 41 -18.41 -6.10 2.24
N GLU A 42 -18.09 -7.36 2.54
CA GLU A 42 -18.15 -7.94 3.88
C GLU A 42 -16.96 -7.52 4.76
N ASN A 43 -15.80 -7.19 4.17
CA ASN A 43 -14.57 -6.92 4.94
C ASN A 43 -14.03 -5.49 4.83
N ILE A 44 -14.56 -4.65 3.92
CA ILE A 44 -14.05 -3.29 3.68
C ILE A 44 -14.01 -2.44 4.94
N GLU A 45 -15.08 -2.43 5.73
CA GLU A 45 -15.16 -1.59 6.94
C GLU A 45 -14.15 -2.03 8.00
N GLN A 46 -14.00 -3.34 8.20
CA GLN A 46 -12.99 -3.88 9.12
C GLN A 46 -11.57 -3.53 8.66
N HIS A 47 -11.31 -3.64 7.36
CA HIS A 47 -9.99 -3.32 6.79
C HIS A 47 -9.66 -1.83 6.94
N LEU A 48 -10.62 -0.94 6.68
CA LEU A 48 -10.47 0.50 6.89
C LEU A 48 -10.25 0.86 8.36
N ALA A 49 -10.97 0.20 9.28
CA ALA A 49 -10.77 0.39 10.72
C ALA A 49 -9.34 0.02 11.14
N LYS A 50 -8.82 -1.11 10.63
CA LYS A 50 -7.43 -1.51 10.87
C LYS A 50 -6.43 -0.48 10.36
N ILE A 51 -6.57 -0.03 9.11
CA ILE A 51 -5.67 1.00 8.53
C ILE A 51 -5.68 2.27 9.37
N ARG A 52 -6.84 2.72 9.84
CA ARG A 52 -6.95 3.93 10.68
C ARG A 52 -6.23 3.72 12.02
N SER A 53 -6.48 2.60 12.70
CA SER A 53 -5.82 2.25 13.96
C SER A 53 -4.30 2.17 13.80
N ASP A 54 -3.82 1.45 12.79
CA ASP A 54 -2.38 1.28 12.52
C ASP A 54 -1.70 2.65 12.27
N ARG A 55 -2.38 3.56 11.54
CA ARG A 55 -1.87 4.92 11.29
C ARG A 55 -1.78 5.74 12.57
N GLU A 56 -2.79 5.67 13.43
CA GLU A 56 -2.78 6.37 14.72
C GLU A 56 -1.67 5.86 15.63
N GLU A 57 -1.48 4.53 15.70
CA GLU A 57 -0.44 3.91 16.50
C GLU A 57 0.95 4.28 15.97
N TRP A 58 1.16 4.17 14.65
CA TRP A 58 2.41 4.58 14.01
C TRP A 58 2.74 6.06 14.30
N ALA A 59 1.76 6.95 14.18
CA ALA A 59 1.95 8.38 14.43
C ALA A 59 2.37 8.67 15.88
N LYS A 60 1.77 7.98 16.86
CA LYS A 60 2.16 8.08 18.28
C LYS A 60 3.60 7.63 18.50
N MET A 61 4.07 6.64 17.76
CA MET A 61 5.42 6.09 17.88
C MET A 61 6.48 6.87 17.09
N ARG A 62 6.09 7.77 16.18
CA ARG A 62 6.96 8.47 15.22
C ARG A 62 6.61 9.97 15.11
N PRO A 63 6.63 10.71 16.24
CA PRO A 63 6.19 12.11 16.26
C PRO A 63 7.04 13.04 15.38
N ASN A 64 8.36 12.79 15.27
CA ASN A 64 9.27 13.61 14.48
C ASN A 64 8.99 13.46 12.97
N GLU A 65 8.71 12.23 12.52
CA GLU A 65 8.36 11.94 11.13
C GLU A 65 7.00 12.56 10.77
N VAL A 66 6.04 12.55 11.70
CA VAL A 66 4.76 13.24 11.54
C VAL A 66 4.98 14.75 11.39
N GLU A 67 5.77 15.36 12.27
CA GLU A 67 6.11 16.79 12.21
C GLU A 67 6.80 17.17 10.89
N LEU A 68 7.72 16.34 10.42
CA LEU A 68 8.39 16.52 9.13
C LEU A 68 7.38 16.54 7.98
N VAL A 69 6.48 15.55 7.90
CA VAL A 69 5.48 15.46 6.83
C VAL A 69 4.52 16.63 6.87
N GLU A 70 4.06 17.05 8.05
CA GLU A 70 3.16 18.21 8.19
C GLU A 70 3.86 19.52 7.79
N THR A 71 5.13 19.70 8.18
CA THR A 71 5.94 20.85 7.76
C THR A 71 6.08 20.92 6.24
N LEU A 72 6.39 19.79 5.59
CA LEU A 72 6.49 19.72 4.14
C LEU A 72 5.15 20.09 3.48
N LYS A 73 4.02 19.56 3.97
CA LYS A 73 2.69 19.89 3.44
C LYS A 73 2.36 21.37 3.51
N GLN A 74 2.72 22.07 4.59
CA GLN A 74 2.49 23.52 4.68
C GLN A 74 3.35 24.28 3.66
N ASN A 75 4.65 23.96 3.58
CA ASN A 75 5.56 24.59 2.64
C ASN A 75 5.13 24.39 1.17
N PHE A 76 4.54 23.25 0.83
CA PHE A 76 3.99 23.01 -0.52
C PHE A 76 2.73 23.83 -0.81
N LYS A 77 1.86 24.06 0.19
CA LYS A 77 0.65 24.87 0.03
C LYS A 77 0.96 26.36 -0.11
N GLU A 78 1.98 26.86 0.59
CA GLU A 78 2.39 28.27 0.51
C GLU A 78 3.06 28.63 -0.84
N GLN A 79 3.49 27.62 -1.61
CA GLN A 79 4.11 27.78 -2.93
C GLN A 79 3.14 27.67 -4.12
N GLN A 80 1.84 27.45 -3.88
CA GLN A 80 0.77 27.40 -4.89
C GLN A 80 -0.13 28.62 -4.80
#